data_AF-A0AA34Z4J4-F1
#
_entry.id   AF-A0AA34Z4J4-F1
#
_cell.length_a   1.000
_cell.length_b   1.000
_cell.length_c   1.000
_cell.angle_alpha   90.00
_cell.angle_beta   90.00
_cell.angle_gamma   90.00
#
_symmetry.space_group_name_H-M   'P 1'
#
loop_
_entity.id
_entity.type
_entity.pdbx_description
1 polymer ?
#
loop_
_entity_poly.entity_id
_entity_poly.type
_entity_poly.pdbx_seq_one_letter_code
_entity_poly.pdbx_strand_id
1 'polypeptide(L)'
;MKSCKKCGETKPLSEFYRSKKCTDGYRGSCKACASLLNKTKCLPASKDGVVPLPSKDRLNELFEVLGSDLIAKISRGCVKSGSVCGYKRKDGYIRVKVDGALVMAHRIVWKMFNGDEPDFIDHINGVRSDNRIENLRAATKSINKINESLRSNSQSGFIGVSWHTPTDSRKTSKWVAKIALAGKHHHIGYFHDLKLAVLAYNAECERLHGEYGKRKIEHNLNKLREMGLI
;
A
#
# COMPACT_ATOMS: atom_id res chain seq x y z
N MET A 1 -4.92 18.25 46.89
CA MET A 1 -5.64 18.73 45.69
C MET A 1 -4.66 19.50 44.81
N LYS A 2 -4.86 19.56 43.48
CA LYS A 2 -3.99 20.30 42.54
C LYS A 2 -4.81 20.91 41.41
N SER A 3 -4.47 22.13 41.01
CA SER A 3 -5.13 22.81 39.89
C SER A 3 -4.50 22.44 38.54
N CYS A 4 -5.35 22.09 37.58
CA CYS A 4 -4.91 21.75 36.23
C CYS A 4 -4.57 23.00 35.43
N LYS A 5 -3.35 23.11 34.92
CA LYS A 5 -2.90 24.24 34.06
C LYS A 5 -3.62 24.33 32.70
N LYS A 6 -4.42 23.33 32.32
CA LYS A 6 -5.11 23.27 31.01
C LYS A 6 -6.60 23.59 31.08
N CYS A 7 -7.32 23.06 32.07
CA CYS A 7 -8.75 23.34 32.24
C CYS A 7 -9.06 24.27 33.43
N GLY A 8 -8.05 24.69 34.21
CA GLY A 8 -8.24 25.55 35.38
C GLY A 8 -8.81 24.86 36.62
N GLU A 9 -9.50 23.73 36.47
CA GLU A 9 -10.16 23.02 37.57
C GLU A 9 -9.18 22.43 38.61
N THR A 10 -9.55 22.50 39.88
CA THR A 10 -8.83 21.87 41.01
C THR A 10 -9.35 20.45 41.24
N LYS A 11 -8.45 19.46 41.10
CA LYS A 11 -8.77 18.02 41.14
C LYS A 11 -7.90 17.28 42.17
N PRO A 12 -8.30 16.09 42.64
CA PRO A 12 -7.44 15.27 43.49
C PRO A 12 -6.18 14.82 42.76
N LEU A 13 -5.10 14.54 43.50
CA LEU A 13 -3.80 14.15 42.90
C LEU A 13 -3.88 12.83 42.11
N SER A 14 -4.85 11.97 42.42
CA SER A 14 -5.18 10.77 41.63
C SER A 14 -5.55 11.07 40.18
N GLU A 15 -6.04 12.28 39.90
CA GLU A 15 -6.38 12.76 38.55
C GLU A 15 -5.17 13.31 37.78
N PHE A 16 -3.95 13.15 38.29
CA PHE A 16 -2.73 13.59 37.62
C PHE A 16 -1.75 12.42 37.43
N TYR A 17 -0.97 12.46 36.35
CA TYR A 17 0.12 11.49 36.14
C TYR A 17 1.33 11.85 37.01
N ARG A 18 1.96 10.85 37.65
CA ARG A 18 3.21 11.03 38.38
C ARG A 18 4.35 11.43 37.43
N SER A 19 5.26 12.28 37.91
CA SER A 19 6.39 12.77 37.14
C SER A 19 7.55 13.15 38.06
N LYS A 20 8.71 12.51 37.87
CA LYS A 20 9.94 12.85 38.59
C LYS A 20 10.51 14.23 38.20
N LYS A 21 10.01 14.85 37.13
CA LYS A 21 10.46 16.16 36.63
C LYS A 21 9.79 17.35 37.31
N CYS A 22 8.78 17.12 38.15
CA CYS A 22 8.00 18.17 38.80
C CYS A 22 8.29 18.13 40.31
N THR A 23 8.42 19.29 40.94
CA THR A 23 8.74 19.43 42.37
C THR A 23 7.73 18.73 43.27
N ASP A 24 6.45 18.79 42.93
CA ASP A 24 5.37 18.12 43.64
C ASP A 24 5.15 16.66 43.22
N GLY A 25 5.97 16.12 42.32
CA GLY A 25 5.88 14.73 41.86
C GLY A 25 4.74 14.43 40.89
N TYR A 26 3.95 15.43 40.47
CA TYR A 26 2.81 15.26 39.55
C TYR A 26 2.85 16.24 38.38
N ARG A 27 2.41 15.80 37.19
CA ARG A 27 2.31 16.70 36.02
C ARG A 27 1.35 17.88 36.29
N GLY A 28 1.57 19.00 35.60
CA GLY A 28 0.73 20.20 35.72
C GLY A 28 -0.66 20.10 35.08
N SER A 29 -0.90 19.12 34.20
CA SER A 29 -2.19 18.88 33.56
C SER A 29 -2.84 17.60 34.07
N CYS A 30 -4.16 17.61 34.29
CA CYS A 30 -4.91 16.43 34.70
C CYS A 30 -4.95 15.36 33.60
N LYS A 31 -5.28 14.12 33.98
CA LYS A 31 -5.40 12.95 33.10
C LYS A 31 -6.40 13.18 31.98
N ALA A 32 -7.54 13.81 32.27
CA ALA A 32 -8.55 14.15 31.27
C ALA A 32 -8.01 15.11 30.19
N CYS A 33 -7.40 16.23 30.58
CA CYS A 33 -6.80 17.18 29.63
C CYS A 33 -5.64 16.54 28.84
N ALA A 34 -4.82 15.73 29.49
CA ALA A 34 -3.75 14.99 28.82
C ALA A 34 -4.31 13.97 27.82
N SER A 35 -5.39 13.28 28.16
CA SER A 35 -6.10 12.34 27.28
C SER A 35 -6.70 13.06 26.07
N LEU A 36 -7.35 14.21 26.26
CA LEU A 36 -7.86 15.05 25.18
C LEU A 36 -6.74 15.53 24.24
N LEU A 37 -5.64 16.03 24.79
CA LEU A 37 -4.46 16.42 24.00
C LEU A 37 -3.85 15.25 23.23
N ASN A 38 -3.84 14.05 23.81
CA ASN A 38 -3.34 12.86 23.11
C ASN A 38 -4.29 12.40 22.00
N LYS A 39 -5.61 12.55 22.18
CA LYS A 39 -6.62 12.29 21.14
C LYS A 39 -6.53 13.28 19.98
N THR A 40 -6.21 14.55 20.24
CA THR A 40 -6.12 15.58 19.17
C THR A 40 -4.78 15.62 18.45
N LYS A 41 -3.70 15.14 19.08
CA LYS A 41 -2.35 15.08 18.46
C LYS A 41 -2.16 13.92 17.49
N CYS A 42 -3.00 12.91 17.56
CA CYS A 42 -2.88 11.68 16.79
C CYS A 42 -4.08 11.53 15.88
N LEU A 43 -3.85 11.18 14.62
CA LEU A 43 -4.94 10.76 13.74
C LEU A 43 -5.73 9.60 14.40
N PRO A 44 -7.06 9.62 14.31
CA PRO A 44 -7.88 8.62 14.97
C PRO A 44 -7.57 7.22 14.43
N ALA A 45 -7.62 6.24 15.32
CA ALA A 45 -7.59 4.84 14.91
C ALA A 45 -8.81 4.58 14.02
N SER A 46 -8.59 4.09 12.81
CA SER A 46 -9.66 3.77 11.88
C SER A 46 -10.31 2.43 12.21
N LYS A 47 -11.64 2.39 12.18
CA LYS A 47 -12.42 1.14 12.37
C LYS A 47 -12.10 0.08 11.30
N ASP A 48 -11.76 0.51 10.09
CA ASP A 48 -11.49 -0.37 8.93
C ASP A 48 -9.99 -0.60 8.66
N GLY A 49 -9.12 -0.21 9.61
CA GLY A 49 -7.66 -0.33 9.47
C GLY A 49 -6.98 0.71 8.55
N VAL A 50 -7.75 1.57 7.86
CA VAL A 50 -7.26 2.69 7.03
C VAL A 50 -7.27 4.01 7.81
N VAL A 51 -6.10 4.43 8.32
CA VAL A 51 -5.98 5.73 9.03
C VAL A 51 -6.36 6.89 8.10
N PRO A 52 -7.31 7.76 8.48
CA PRO A 52 -7.70 8.90 7.65
C PRO A 52 -6.55 9.91 7.56
N LEU A 53 -6.33 10.47 6.37
CA LEU A 53 -5.30 11.49 6.17
C LEU A 53 -5.79 12.89 6.58
N PRO A 54 -4.89 13.78 7.05
CA PRO A 54 -5.17 15.21 7.22
C PRO A 54 -5.65 15.88 5.93
N SER A 55 -6.03 17.16 6.02
CA SER A 55 -6.37 17.97 4.83
C SER A 55 -5.19 18.04 3.85
N LYS A 56 -5.51 18.29 2.56
CA LYS A 56 -4.51 18.50 1.51
C LYS A 56 -3.55 19.64 1.89
N ASP A 57 -4.07 20.74 2.42
CA ASP A 57 -3.26 21.88 2.86
C ASP A 57 -2.27 21.48 3.96
N ARG A 58 -2.74 20.70 4.95
CA ARG A 58 -1.86 20.19 6.00
C ARG A 58 -0.76 19.30 5.43
N LEU A 59 -1.04 18.47 4.44
CA LEU A 59 0.02 17.66 3.81
C LEU A 59 1.02 18.53 3.03
N ASN A 60 0.54 19.56 2.33
CA ASN A 60 1.38 20.51 1.58
C ASN A 60 2.23 21.44 2.46
N GLU A 61 1.82 21.68 3.71
CA GLU A 61 2.66 22.32 4.73
C GLU A 61 3.81 21.41 5.16
N LEU A 62 3.54 20.10 5.26
CA LEU A 62 4.44 19.13 5.86
C LEU A 62 5.44 18.55 4.87
N PHE A 63 5.03 18.37 3.61
CA PHE A 63 5.77 17.60 2.62
C PHE A 63 5.84 18.32 1.27
N GLU A 64 6.88 18.00 0.54
CA GLU A 64 7.06 18.26 -0.88
C GLU A 64 7.28 16.92 -1.59
N VAL A 65 6.75 16.75 -2.80
CA VAL A 65 6.96 15.53 -3.58
C VAL A 65 8.10 15.77 -4.57
N LEU A 66 9.19 15.03 -4.43
CA LEU A 66 10.33 15.08 -5.34
C LEU A 66 10.53 13.70 -5.97
N GLY A 67 10.12 13.56 -7.23
CA GLY A 67 10.06 12.26 -7.89
C GLY A 67 9.15 11.30 -7.12
N SER A 68 9.71 10.20 -6.63
CA SER A 68 8.98 9.18 -5.88
C SER A 68 8.95 9.43 -4.36
N ASP A 69 9.79 10.35 -3.88
CA ASP A 69 10.05 10.55 -2.47
C ASP A 69 9.28 11.75 -1.92
N LEU A 70 8.93 11.65 -0.64
CA LEU A 70 8.36 12.76 0.13
C LEU A 70 9.48 13.45 0.89
N ILE A 71 9.70 14.73 0.64
CA ILE A 71 10.70 15.55 1.34
C ILE A 71 10.01 16.33 2.46
N ALA A 72 10.61 16.37 3.66
CA ALA A 72 10.08 17.16 4.77
C ALA A 72 10.28 18.66 4.51
N LYS A 73 9.20 19.45 4.49
CA LYS A 73 9.32 20.92 4.44
C LYS A 73 9.68 21.53 5.78
N ILE A 74 9.22 20.92 6.87
CA ILE A 74 9.47 21.39 8.23
C ILE A 74 10.13 20.33 9.10
N SER A 75 11.00 20.77 10.02
CA SER A 75 11.61 19.91 11.03
C SER A 75 10.58 19.46 12.06
N ARG A 76 10.49 18.16 12.32
CA ARG A 76 9.51 17.56 13.26
C ARG A 76 10.13 16.40 14.02
N GLY A 77 10.33 16.59 15.32
CA GLY A 77 10.98 15.60 16.18
C GLY A 77 12.40 15.30 15.67
N CYS A 78 12.67 14.06 15.28
CA CYS A 78 13.97 13.65 14.74
C CYS A 78 14.13 13.88 13.23
N VAL A 79 13.06 14.25 12.50
CA VAL A 79 13.09 14.49 11.05
C VAL A 79 13.47 15.95 10.79
N LYS A 80 14.53 16.19 10.02
CA LYS A 80 14.98 17.54 9.63
C LYS A 80 14.26 18.00 8.37
N SER A 81 14.04 19.31 8.23
CA SER A 81 13.64 19.90 6.94
C SER A 81 14.65 19.52 5.84
N GLY A 82 14.15 19.28 4.64
CA GLY A 82 14.91 18.83 3.46
C GLY A 82 15.23 17.33 3.42
N SER A 83 14.90 16.55 4.46
CA SER A 83 15.19 15.11 4.47
C SER A 83 14.09 14.27 3.82
N VAL A 84 14.48 13.17 3.19
CA VAL A 84 13.57 12.15 2.66
C VAL A 84 12.80 11.51 3.81
N CYS A 85 11.47 11.47 3.67
CA CYS A 85 10.55 10.96 4.66
C CYS A 85 10.16 9.52 4.39
N GLY A 86 10.14 8.74 5.47
CA GLY A 86 9.53 7.42 5.50
C GLY A 86 10.54 6.28 5.54
N TYR A 87 10.01 5.07 5.61
CA TYR A 87 10.81 3.85 5.56
C TYR A 87 10.11 2.81 4.70
N LYS A 88 10.92 2.00 4.01
CA LYS A 88 10.44 0.90 3.18
C LYS A 88 10.10 -0.31 4.06
N ARG A 89 8.87 -0.80 3.96
CA ARG A 89 8.41 -2.03 4.62
C ARG A 89 8.84 -3.25 3.79
N LYS A 90 8.83 -4.44 4.41
CA LYS A 90 9.22 -5.71 3.76
C LYS A 90 8.41 -6.04 2.49
N ASP A 91 7.18 -5.54 2.39
CA ASP A 91 6.33 -5.75 1.22
C ASP A 91 6.50 -4.68 0.12
N GLY A 92 7.43 -3.74 0.31
CA GLY A 92 7.83 -2.74 -0.67
C GLY A 92 7.18 -1.36 -0.51
N TYR A 93 6.12 -1.24 0.29
CA TYR A 93 5.48 0.06 0.52
C TYR A 93 6.31 0.99 1.41
N ILE A 94 6.32 2.28 1.09
CA ILE A 94 6.88 3.32 1.96
C ILE A 94 5.82 3.79 2.96
N ARG A 95 6.18 3.87 4.25
CA ARG A 95 5.32 4.47 5.29
C ARG A 95 5.95 5.72 5.86
N VAL A 96 5.13 6.73 6.08
CA VAL A 96 5.52 8.02 6.66
C VAL A 96 4.69 8.29 7.90
N LYS A 97 5.31 8.90 8.91
CA LYS A 97 4.59 9.34 10.12
C LYS A 97 3.99 10.73 9.88
N VAL A 98 2.67 10.83 9.98
CA VAL A 98 1.91 12.08 9.83
C VAL A 98 1.03 12.24 11.06
N ASP A 99 1.17 13.37 11.76
CA ASP A 99 0.37 13.75 12.94
C ASP A 99 0.07 12.54 13.87
N GLY A 100 1.14 11.87 14.30
CA GLY A 100 1.09 10.76 15.24
C GLY A 100 0.85 9.36 14.65
N ALA A 101 0.38 9.23 13.40
CA ALA A 101 0.06 7.94 12.80
C ALA A 101 0.93 7.57 11.59
N LEU A 102 1.07 6.27 11.32
CA LEU A 102 1.83 5.76 10.18
C LEU A 102 0.91 5.52 8.98
N VAL A 103 1.12 6.28 7.92
CA VAL A 103 0.34 6.23 6.67
C VAL A 103 1.22 5.85 5.49
N MET A 104 0.62 5.36 4.40
CA MET A 104 1.37 4.96 3.19
C MET A 104 1.71 6.19 2.34
N ALA A 105 2.93 6.24 1.79
CA ALA A 105 3.41 7.39 1.02
C ALA A 105 2.55 7.67 -0.23
N HIS A 106 2.19 6.65 -1.00
CA HIS A 106 1.33 6.83 -2.18
C HIS A 106 -0.02 7.48 -1.86
N ARG A 107 -0.60 7.22 -0.67
CA ARG A 107 -1.86 7.88 -0.25
C ARG A 107 -1.64 9.37 0.02
N ILE A 108 -0.51 9.73 0.64
CA ILE A 108 -0.13 11.14 0.84
C ILE A 108 0.04 11.83 -0.51
N VAL A 109 0.84 11.24 -1.41
CA VAL A 109 1.09 11.82 -2.74
C VAL A 109 -0.23 11.99 -3.48
N TRP A 110 -1.08 10.95 -3.54
CA TRP A 110 -2.40 11.05 -4.17
C TRP A 110 -3.23 12.20 -3.61
N LYS A 111 -3.33 12.31 -2.28
CA LYS A 111 -4.12 13.36 -1.62
C LYS A 111 -3.58 14.77 -1.87
N MET A 112 -2.25 14.92 -1.94
CA MET A 112 -1.61 16.21 -2.26
C MET A 112 -1.96 16.69 -3.66
N PHE A 113 -1.99 15.79 -4.65
CA PHE A 113 -2.30 16.15 -6.03
C PHE A 113 -3.81 16.20 -6.28
N ASN A 114 -4.53 15.12 -5.99
CA ASN A 114 -5.92 14.90 -6.40
C ASN A 114 -6.97 15.31 -5.35
N GLY A 115 -6.56 15.53 -4.09
CA GLY A 115 -7.50 15.82 -3.00
C GLY A 115 -8.09 14.55 -2.39
N ASP A 116 -9.30 14.17 -2.75
CA ASP A 116 -9.94 13.01 -2.13
C ASP A 116 -9.28 11.69 -2.57
N GLU A 117 -9.18 10.75 -1.62
CA GLU A 117 -8.57 9.44 -1.86
C GLU A 117 -9.63 8.41 -2.29
N PRO A 118 -9.39 7.66 -3.38
CA PRO A 118 -10.23 6.53 -3.74
C PRO A 118 -9.99 5.36 -2.77
N ASP A 119 -10.88 4.37 -2.78
CA ASP A 119 -10.76 3.18 -1.94
C ASP A 119 -9.43 2.42 -2.16
N PHE A 120 -8.95 2.37 -3.41
CA PHE A 120 -7.67 1.76 -3.77
C PHE A 120 -6.88 2.65 -4.71
N ILE A 121 -5.59 2.74 -4.43
CA ILE A 121 -4.59 3.39 -5.29
C ILE A 121 -3.65 2.28 -5.75
N ASP A 122 -3.56 2.10 -7.06
CA ASP A 122 -2.74 1.09 -7.71
C ASP A 122 -1.50 1.73 -8.34
N HIS A 123 -0.38 1.01 -8.28
CA HIS A 123 0.89 1.39 -8.91
C HIS A 123 0.91 0.80 -10.32
N ILE A 124 0.91 1.65 -11.34
CA ILE A 124 0.83 1.22 -12.75
C ILE A 124 1.98 0.25 -13.08
N ASN A 125 3.21 0.58 -12.68
CA ASN A 125 4.38 -0.28 -12.87
C ASN A 125 4.50 -1.44 -11.86
N GLY A 126 3.63 -1.53 -10.85
CA GLY A 126 3.69 -2.52 -9.78
C GLY A 126 4.81 -2.33 -8.76
N VAL A 127 5.64 -1.29 -8.90
CA VAL A 127 6.71 -0.93 -7.96
C VAL A 127 6.11 -0.10 -6.83
N ARG A 128 5.81 -0.76 -5.71
CA ARG A 128 5.15 -0.16 -4.53
C ARG A 128 5.90 0.99 -3.86
N SER A 129 7.19 1.11 -4.13
CA SER A 129 8.00 2.23 -3.63
C SER A 129 8.00 3.43 -4.56
N ASP A 130 7.56 3.28 -5.82
CA ASP A 130 7.52 4.35 -6.82
C ASP A 130 6.22 5.15 -6.70
N ASN A 131 6.23 6.18 -5.85
CA ASN A 131 5.03 6.95 -5.52
C ASN A 131 4.84 8.19 -6.42
N ARG A 132 5.51 8.26 -7.57
CA ARG A 132 5.30 9.32 -8.56
C ARG A 132 3.84 9.40 -8.97
N ILE A 133 3.26 10.60 -9.07
CA ILE A 133 1.83 10.77 -9.33
C ILE A 133 1.42 10.16 -10.68
N GLU A 134 2.27 10.25 -11.70
CA GLU A 134 2.08 9.64 -13.00
C GLU A 134 2.11 8.10 -12.98
N ASN A 135 2.62 7.50 -11.91
CA ASN A 135 2.63 6.04 -11.70
C ASN A 135 1.48 5.56 -10.81
N LEU A 136 0.65 6.46 -10.28
CA LEU A 136 -0.49 6.10 -9.44
C LEU A 136 -1.80 6.23 -10.23
N ARG A 137 -2.74 5.32 -9.98
CA ARG A 137 -4.11 5.43 -10.49
C ARG A 137 -5.14 5.00 -9.46
N ALA A 138 -6.34 5.56 -9.57
CA ALA A 138 -7.50 5.08 -8.84
C ALA A 138 -7.87 3.69 -9.35
N ALA A 139 -8.13 2.77 -8.45
CA ALA A 139 -8.45 1.39 -8.79
C ALA A 139 -9.64 0.88 -7.97
N THR A 140 -10.30 -0.13 -8.51
CA THR A 140 -11.20 -0.99 -7.74
C THR A 140 -10.42 -2.17 -7.17
N LYS A 141 -11.00 -2.90 -6.20
CA LYS A 141 -10.44 -4.17 -5.69
C LYS A 141 -10.11 -5.15 -6.82
N SER A 142 -10.98 -5.23 -7.82
CA SER A 142 -10.83 -6.12 -8.98
C SER A 142 -9.66 -5.69 -9.85
N ILE A 143 -9.55 -4.39 -10.14
CA ILE A 143 -8.46 -3.82 -10.92
C ILE A 143 -7.11 -4.04 -10.22
N ASN A 144 -7.02 -3.75 -8.93
CA ASN A 144 -5.80 -3.95 -8.15
C ASN A 144 -5.34 -5.43 -8.14
N LYS A 145 -6.28 -6.39 -8.16
CA LYS A 145 -5.98 -7.83 -8.29
C LYS A 145 -5.50 -8.23 -9.69
N ILE A 146 -5.99 -7.58 -10.75
CA ILE A 146 -5.45 -7.79 -12.09
C ILE A 146 -3.97 -7.42 -12.09
N ASN A 147 -3.61 -6.36 -11.38
CA ASN A 147 -2.26 -5.91 -11.16
C ASN A 147 -1.50 -6.65 -10.05
N GLU A 148 -1.87 -7.89 -9.70
CA GLU A 148 -1.08 -8.71 -8.77
C GLU A 148 0.10 -9.42 -9.48
N SER A 149 1.25 -9.44 -8.82
CA SER A 149 2.45 -10.15 -9.32
C SER A 149 2.28 -11.67 -9.19
N LEU A 150 3.12 -12.41 -9.92
CA LEU A 150 3.21 -13.85 -9.78
C LEU A 150 3.53 -14.23 -8.32
N ARG A 151 2.85 -15.25 -7.80
CA ARG A 151 3.14 -15.79 -6.46
C ARG A 151 4.53 -16.44 -6.45
N SER A 152 5.26 -16.27 -5.36
CA SER A 152 6.63 -16.79 -5.19
C SER A 152 6.73 -18.31 -5.29
N ASN A 153 5.64 -19.03 -5.02
CA ASN A 153 5.57 -20.49 -5.11
C ASN A 153 5.01 -21.01 -6.45
N SER A 154 4.95 -20.17 -7.49
CA SER A 154 4.51 -20.62 -8.81
C SER A 154 5.53 -21.57 -9.43
N GLN A 155 5.11 -22.80 -9.72
CA GLN A 155 5.97 -23.84 -10.29
C GLN A 155 6.30 -23.62 -11.77
N SER A 156 5.33 -23.16 -12.58
CA SER A 156 5.59 -22.81 -13.99
C SER A 156 6.43 -21.52 -14.09
N GLY A 157 6.27 -20.66 -13.08
CA GLY A 157 6.70 -19.28 -13.04
C GLY A 157 6.21 -18.40 -14.21
N PHE A 158 5.15 -18.82 -14.90
CA PHE A 158 4.37 -18.01 -15.83
C PHE A 158 3.05 -17.62 -15.17
N ILE A 159 2.58 -16.41 -15.44
CA ILE A 159 1.30 -15.93 -14.94
C ILE A 159 0.18 -16.56 -15.76
N GLY A 160 -0.80 -17.14 -15.08
CA GLY A 160 -1.98 -17.75 -15.72
C GLY A 160 -1.74 -19.10 -16.40
N VAL A 161 -0.51 -19.62 -16.40
CA VAL A 161 -0.17 -20.90 -17.01
C VAL A 161 0.36 -21.86 -15.96
N SER A 162 -0.11 -23.11 -15.99
CA SER A 162 0.36 -24.17 -15.09
C SER A 162 0.41 -25.51 -15.80
N TRP A 163 1.24 -26.43 -15.30
CA TRP A 163 1.25 -27.81 -15.77
C TRP A 163 0.09 -28.58 -15.15
N HIS A 164 -0.75 -29.20 -15.99
CA HIS A 164 -1.85 -30.04 -15.54
C HIS A 164 -1.46 -31.51 -15.69
N THR A 165 -1.42 -32.22 -14.57
CA THR A 165 -1.24 -33.67 -14.51
C THR A 165 -2.61 -34.31 -14.24
N PRO A 166 -3.18 -35.06 -15.21
CA PRO A 166 -4.41 -35.80 -15.01
C PRO A 166 -4.27 -36.86 -13.91
N THR A 167 -5.36 -37.14 -13.21
CA THR A 167 -5.42 -38.24 -12.23
C THR A 167 -5.51 -39.61 -12.88
N ASP A 168 -6.07 -39.68 -14.09
CA ASP A 168 -6.11 -40.89 -14.91
C ASP A 168 -4.78 -41.04 -15.65
N SER A 169 -4.03 -42.08 -15.32
CA SER A 169 -2.71 -42.38 -15.90
C SER A 169 -2.74 -42.64 -17.41
N ARG A 170 -3.92 -42.85 -18.01
CA ARG A 170 -4.09 -43.00 -19.46
C ARG A 170 -4.16 -41.66 -20.20
N LYS A 171 -4.28 -40.54 -19.48
CA LYS A 171 -4.34 -39.19 -20.07
C LYS A 171 -2.98 -38.54 -20.01
N THR A 172 -2.64 -37.81 -21.06
CA THR A 172 -1.37 -37.07 -21.16
C THR A 172 -1.45 -35.74 -20.41
N SER A 173 -0.38 -35.39 -19.70
CA SER A 173 -0.22 -34.07 -19.10
C SER A 173 -0.13 -32.96 -20.16
N LYS A 174 -0.67 -31.78 -19.84
CA LYS A 174 -0.74 -30.63 -20.74
C LYS A 174 -0.53 -29.33 -19.99
N TRP A 175 -0.05 -28.30 -20.67
CA TRP A 175 -0.09 -26.93 -20.19
C TRP A 175 -1.53 -26.42 -20.21
N VAL A 176 -1.99 -25.84 -19.10
CA VAL A 176 -3.30 -25.20 -19.02
C VAL A 176 -3.13 -23.69 -18.84
N ALA A 177 -3.81 -22.91 -19.67
CA ALA A 177 -3.91 -21.46 -19.54
C ALA A 177 -5.29 -21.11 -18.95
N LYS A 178 -5.29 -20.26 -17.92
CA LYS A 178 -6.50 -19.78 -17.24
C LYS A 178 -6.37 -18.32 -16.86
N ILE A 179 -7.47 -17.59 -16.95
CA ILE A 179 -7.55 -16.16 -16.59
C ILE A 179 -8.64 -15.94 -15.55
N ALA A 180 -8.43 -14.99 -14.66
CA ALA A 180 -9.43 -14.62 -13.66
C ALA A 180 -10.21 -13.40 -14.15
N LEU A 181 -11.54 -13.52 -14.25
CA LEU A 181 -12.44 -12.42 -14.61
C LEU A 181 -13.59 -12.37 -13.61
N ALA A 182 -13.89 -11.19 -13.07
CA ALA A 182 -14.95 -10.98 -12.07
C ALA A 182 -14.89 -11.97 -10.88
N GLY A 183 -13.68 -12.35 -10.45
CA GLY A 183 -13.46 -13.28 -9.34
C GLY A 183 -13.62 -14.76 -9.66
N LYS A 184 -13.90 -15.13 -10.93
CA LYS A 184 -13.98 -16.52 -11.40
C LYS A 184 -12.83 -16.85 -12.35
N HIS A 185 -12.38 -18.10 -12.34
CA HIS A 185 -11.38 -18.58 -13.29
C HIS A 185 -12.05 -19.11 -14.56
N HIS A 186 -11.61 -18.61 -15.71
CA HIS A 186 -11.99 -19.05 -17.03
C HIS A 186 -10.84 -19.84 -17.66
N HIS A 187 -11.15 -21.04 -18.16
CA HIS A 187 -10.19 -21.84 -18.92
C HIS A 187 -10.07 -21.29 -20.33
N ILE A 188 -8.84 -20.99 -20.74
CA ILE A 188 -8.53 -20.55 -22.10
C ILE A 188 -8.32 -21.79 -22.98
N GLY A 189 -7.58 -22.78 -22.47
CA GLY A 189 -7.34 -24.02 -23.20
C GLY A 189 -6.26 -24.89 -22.57
N TYR A 190 -6.07 -26.05 -23.21
CA TYR A 190 -5.00 -27.00 -22.93
C TYR A 190 -4.06 -27.10 -24.14
N PHE A 191 -2.76 -27.10 -23.89
CA PHE A 191 -1.73 -27.03 -24.90
C PHE A 191 -0.64 -28.06 -24.60
N HIS A 192 -0.06 -28.66 -25.64
CA HIS A 192 1.13 -29.51 -25.49
C HIS A 192 2.40 -28.67 -25.37
N ASP A 193 2.40 -27.49 -25.99
CA ASP A 193 3.52 -26.55 -26.00
C ASP A 193 3.32 -25.41 -24.98
N LEU A 194 4.40 -25.09 -24.27
CA LEU A 194 4.41 -24.04 -23.25
C LEU A 194 4.24 -22.65 -23.88
N LYS A 195 4.97 -22.39 -24.97
CA LYS A 195 4.94 -21.08 -25.65
C LYS A 195 3.52 -20.77 -26.13
N LEU A 196 2.83 -21.72 -26.76
CA LEU A 196 1.44 -21.55 -27.19
C LEU A 196 0.50 -21.27 -26.01
N ALA A 197 0.66 -21.97 -24.88
CA ALA A 197 -0.16 -21.70 -23.69
C ALA A 197 0.03 -20.26 -23.16
N VAL A 198 1.28 -19.79 -23.13
CA VAL A 198 1.63 -18.44 -22.66
C VAL A 198 1.12 -17.37 -23.63
N LEU A 199 1.28 -17.57 -24.94
CA LEU A 199 0.78 -16.63 -25.95
C LEU A 199 -0.76 -16.57 -25.94
N ALA A 200 -1.44 -17.70 -25.79
CA ALA A 200 -2.89 -17.74 -25.63
C ALA A 200 -3.36 -17.00 -24.38
N TYR A 201 -2.65 -17.16 -23.26
CA TYR A 201 -2.92 -16.36 -22.05
C TYR A 201 -2.73 -14.86 -22.30
N ASN A 202 -1.62 -14.47 -22.93
CA ASN A 202 -1.29 -13.07 -23.16
C ASN A 202 -2.35 -12.38 -24.05
N ALA A 203 -2.77 -13.04 -25.13
CA ALA A 203 -3.81 -12.54 -26.02
C ALA A 203 -5.15 -12.34 -25.29
N GLU A 204 -5.56 -13.32 -24.48
CA GLU A 204 -6.79 -13.21 -23.70
C GLU A 204 -6.69 -12.16 -22.58
N CYS A 205 -5.50 -12.00 -21.99
CA CYS A 205 -5.23 -10.98 -20.99
C CYS A 205 -5.33 -9.56 -21.59
N GLU A 206 -4.79 -9.36 -22.79
CA GLU A 206 -4.93 -8.10 -23.51
C GLU A 206 -6.40 -7.81 -23.85
N ARG A 207 -7.12 -8.81 -24.35
CA ARG A 207 -8.54 -8.69 -24.70
C ARG A 207 -9.44 -8.34 -23.50
N LEU A 208 -9.22 -8.98 -22.35
CA LEU A 208 -10.09 -8.86 -21.17
C LEU A 208 -9.67 -7.80 -20.16
N HIS A 209 -8.38 -7.55 -20.02
CA HIS A 209 -7.82 -6.67 -19.00
C HIS A 209 -7.17 -5.41 -19.58
N GLY A 210 -6.92 -5.38 -20.89
CA GLY A 210 -6.34 -4.22 -21.58
C GLY A 210 -5.08 -3.71 -20.90
N GLU A 211 -5.04 -2.41 -20.62
CA GLU A 211 -3.90 -1.75 -19.99
C GLU A 211 -3.54 -2.32 -18.60
N TYR A 212 -4.49 -2.86 -17.85
CA TYR A 212 -4.28 -3.45 -16.54
C TYR A 212 -3.56 -4.82 -16.63
N GLY A 213 -3.62 -5.48 -17.79
CA GLY A 213 -2.97 -6.77 -18.03
C GLY A 213 -1.50 -6.66 -18.48
N LYS A 214 -1.06 -5.48 -18.93
CA LYS A 214 0.24 -5.28 -19.62
C LYS A 214 1.43 -5.86 -18.85
N ARG A 215 1.50 -5.61 -17.54
CA ARG A 215 2.61 -6.10 -16.71
C ARG A 215 2.69 -7.64 -16.65
N LYS A 216 1.53 -8.31 -16.68
CA LYS A 216 1.48 -9.78 -16.68
C LYS A 216 1.97 -10.34 -18.00
N ILE A 217 1.57 -9.70 -19.10
CA ILE A 217 2.02 -10.03 -20.46
C ILE A 217 3.53 -9.84 -20.56
N GLU A 218 4.05 -8.69 -20.10
CA GLU A 218 5.48 -8.38 -20.13
C GLU A 218 6.31 -9.37 -19.30
N HIS A 219 5.89 -9.70 -18.08
CA HIS A 219 6.51 -10.75 -17.26
C HIS A 219 6.63 -12.07 -18.04
N ASN A 220 5.53 -12.50 -18.66
CA ASN A 220 5.49 -13.74 -19.42
C ASN A 220 6.41 -13.71 -20.65
N LEU A 221 6.41 -12.60 -21.40
CA LEU A 221 7.27 -12.44 -22.58
C LEU A 221 8.75 -12.42 -22.22
N ASN A 222 9.13 -11.70 -21.16
CA ASN A 222 10.52 -11.67 -20.70
C ASN A 222 10.98 -13.07 -20.30
N LYS A 223 10.12 -13.82 -19.61
CA LYS A 223 10.44 -15.21 -19.26
C LYS A 223 10.56 -16.14 -20.47
N LEU A 224 9.71 -15.97 -21.50
CA LEU A 224 9.87 -16.72 -22.75
C LEU A 224 11.22 -16.39 -23.44
N ARG A 225 11.64 -15.12 -23.44
CA ARG A 225 12.95 -14.69 -23.97
C ARG A 225 14.11 -15.30 -23.20
N GLU A 226 14.06 -15.26 -21.86
CA GLU A 226 15.07 -15.89 -20.99
C GLU A 226 15.22 -17.39 -21.26
N MET A 227 14.14 -18.05 -21.68
CA MET A 227 14.13 -19.47 -22.05
C MET A 227 14.48 -19.73 -23.53
N GLY A 228 14.74 -18.69 -24.33
CA GLY A 228 15.03 -18.81 -25.76
C GLY A 228 13.86 -19.29 -26.62
N LEU A 229 12.62 -19.09 -26.15
CA LEU A 229 11.40 -19.55 -26.85
C LEU A 229 10.84 -18.48 -27.80
N ILE A 230 11.24 -17.22 -27.67
CA ILE A 230 10.94 -16.09 -28.55
C ILE A 230 12.13 -15.15 -28.68
#